data_AF-A0A561ELS3-F1
#
_entry.id   AF-A0A561ELS3-F1
#
_cell.length_a   1.000
_cell.length_b   1.000
_cell.length_c   1.000
_cell.angle_alpha   90.00
_cell.angle_beta   90.00
_cell.angle_gamma   90.00
#
_symmetry.space_group_name_H-M   'P 1'
#
loop_
_entity.id
_entity.type
_entity.pdbx_description
1 polymer ?
#
loop_
_entity_poly.entity_id
_entity_poly.type
_entity_poly.pdbx_seq_one_letter_code
_entity_poly.pdbx_strand_id
1 'polypeptide(L)'
;MATSRALEYLESPRNLVGCAAGAVGLGLHFAGLAGPWWPGVVAGLYGAGALLVPGRRQPEAQPLRELAERAELVGVPGSVGLDGLLAALAGAPGVERIVGWELPVALDGYVRARVWEGLEPGGVDAAAVLRAEVDRLTGVVARLVT
;
A
#
# COMPACT_ATOMS: atom_id res chain seq x y z
N MET A 1 -9.36 -20.05 13.51
CA MET A 1 -8.73 -19.59 12.25
C MET A 1 -9.65 -19.62 11.03
N ALA A 2 -10.50 -20.63 10.81
CA ALA A 2 -11.41 -20.65 9.64
C ALA A 2 -12.49 -19.55 9.69
N THR A 3 -13.07 -19.30 10.87
CA THR A 3 -14.14 -18.30 11.06
C THR A 3 -13.68 -16.87 10.78
N SER A 4 -12.43 -16.51 11.13
CA SER A 4 -11.90 -15.16 10.89
C SER A 4 -11.76 -14.86 9.41
N ARG A 5 -11.24 -15.81 8.62
CA ARG A 5 -11.16 -15.67 7.15
C ARG A 5 -12.54 -15.59 6.48
N ALA A 6 -13.51 -16.33 7.01
CA ALA A 6 -14.89 -16.27 6.51
C ALA A 6 -15.54 -14.91 6.79
N LEU A 7 -15.39 -14.37 8.01
CA LEU A 7 -15.90 -13.04 8.37
C LEU A 7 -15.22 -11.94 7.54
N GLU A 8 -13.90 -12.02 7.38
CA GLU A 8 -13.11 -11.07 6.59
C GLU A 8 -13.52 -11.07 5.10
N TYR A 9 -13.94 -12.23 4.57
CA TYR A 9 -14.52 -12.33 3.24
C TYR A 9 -15.93 -11.74 3.18
N LEU A 10 -16.78 -12.02 4.15
CA LEU A 10 -18.16 -11.51 4.20
C LEU A 10 -18.21 -9.98 4.25
N GLU A 11 -17.31 -9.37 5.02
CA GLU A 11 -17.14 -7.92 5.13
C GLU A 11 -16.34 -7.29 3.97
N SER A 12 -15.84 -8.12 3.04
CA SER A 12 -15.08 -7.63 1.90
C SER A 12 -15.97 -6.80 0.97
N PRO A 13 -15.48 -5.67 0.44
CA PRO A 13 -16.17 -4.88 -0.58
C PRO A 13 -16.60 -5.74 -1.78
N ARG A 14 -15.81 -6.77 -2.08
CA ARG A 14 -16.09 -7.72 -3.16
C ARG A 14 -17.38 -8.51 -2.93
N ASN A 15 -17.60 -8.98 -1.71
CA ASN A 15 -18.79 -9.73 -1.35
C ASN A 15 -20.02 -8.80 -1.30
N LEU A 16 -19.88 -7.58 -0.78
CA LEU A 16 -20.97 -6.61 -0.72
C LEU A 16 -21.49 -6.22 -2.11
N VAL A 17 -20.60 -5.89 -3.03
CA VAL A 17 -20.99 -5.55 -4.42
C VAL A 17 -21.54 -6.77 -5.14
N GLY A 18 -20.96 -7.96 -4.92
CA GLY A 18 -21.51 -9.22 -5.41
C GLY A 18 -22.93 -9.46 -4.92
N CYS A 19 -23.20 -9.30 -3.62
CA CYS A 19 -24.53 -9.45 -3.03
C CYS A 19 -25.53 -8.43 -3.60
N ALA A 20 -25.13 -7.16 -3.74
CA ALA A 20 -25.97 -6.13 -4.34
C ALA A 20 -26.35 -6.46 -5.80
N ALA A 21 -25.38 -6.90 -6.61
CA ALA A 21 -25.61 -7.32 -7.98
C ALA A 21 -26.45 -8.61 -8.06
N GLY A 22 -26.22 -9.57 -7.16
CA GLY A 22 -27.05 -10.78 -7.03
C GLY A 22 -28.50 -10.45 -6.67
N ALA A 23 -28.72 -9.47 -5.78
CA ALA A 23 -30.07 -8.99 -5.44
C ALA A 23 -30.78 -8.35 -6.64
N VAL A 24 -30.06 -7.66 -7.54
CA VAL A 24 -30.61 -7.20 -8.82
C VAL A 24 -31.06 -8.39 -9.68
N GLY A 25 -30.26 -9.46 -9.73
CA GLY A 25 -30.65 -10.71 -10.41
C GLY A 25 -31.94 -11.32 -9.86
N LEU A 26 -32.13 -11.25 -8.54
CA LEU A 26 -33.36 -11.70 -7.90
C LEU A 26 -34.55 -10.78 -8.25
N GLY A 27 -34.33 -9.47 -8.29
CA GLY A 27 -35.32 -8.50 -8.77
C GLY A 27 -35.76 -8.77 -10.22
N LEU A 28 -34.82 -9.11 -11.11
CA LEU A 28 -35.11 -9.50 -12.50
C LEU A 28 -35.96 -10.77 -12.58
N HIS A 29 -35.73 -11.73 -11.68
CA HIS A 29 -36.57 -12.93 -11.61
C HIS A 29 -38.00 -12.59 -11.20
N PHE A 30 -38.19 -11.81 -10.14
CA PHE A 30 -39.52 -11.41 -9.69
C PHE A 30 -40.28 -10.55 -10.70
N ALA A 31 -39.55 -9.79 -11.54
CA ALA A 31 -40.13 -9.07 -12.67
C ALA A 31 -40.49 -9.97 -13.88
N GLY A 32 -40.13 -11.26 -13.85
CA GLY A 32 -40.43 -12.23 -14.90
C GLY A 32 -39.39 -12.31 -16.03
N LEU A 33 -38.26 -11.62 -15.91
CA LEU A 33 -37.25 -11.53 -16.99
C LEU A 33 -36.27 -12.71 -16.99
N ALA A 34 -36.07 -13.39 -15.86
CA ALA A 34 -35.03 -14.42 -15.73
C ALA A 34 -35.53 -15.86 -15.98
N GLY A 35 -36.85 -16.10 -15.91
CA GLY A 35 -37.44 -17.42 -16.14
C GLY A 35 -36.82 -18.54 -15.26
N PRO A 36 -36.73 -19.79 -15.77
CA PRO A 36 -36.10 -20.90 -15.06
C PRO A 36 -34.59 -20.75 -14.82
N TRP A 37 -33.91 -19.90 -15.59
CA TRP A 37 -32.46 -19.69 -15.52
C TRP A 37 -32.04 -18.68 -14.45
N TRP A 38 -32.98 -18.21 -13.63
CA TRP A 38 -32.74 -17.23 -12.59
C TRP A 38 -31.58 -17.55 -11.64
N PRO A 39 -31.28 -18.81 -11.25
CA PRO A 39 -30.13 -19.08 -10.41
C PRO A 39 -28.82 -18.73 -11.12
N GLY A 40 -28.75 -18.98 -12.44
CA GLY A 40 -27.60 -18.63 -13.27
C GLY A 40 -27.44 -17.12 -13.42
N VAL A 41 -28.54 -16.38 -13.57
CA VAL A 41 -28.54 -14.91 -13.63
C VAL A 41 -28.02 -14.32 -12.31
N VAL A 42 -28.50 -14.80 -11.17
CA VAL A 42 -28.05 -14.34 -9.84
C VAL A 42 -26.57 -14.66 -9.62
N ALA A 43 -26.14 -15.90 -9.91
CA ALA A 43 -24.74 -16.30 -9.76
C ALA A 43 -23.81 -15.51 -10.70
N GLY A 44 -24.24 -15.28 -11.94
CA GLY A 44 -23.51 -14.50 -12.93
C GLY A 44 -23.36 -13.04 -12.53
N LEU A 45 -24.43 -12.40 -12.06
CA LEU A 45 -24.39 -11.01 -11.59
C LEU A 45 -23.59 -10.87 -10.30
N TYR A 46 -23.71 -11.81 -9.36
CA TYR A 46 -22.87 -11.85 -8.17
C TYR A 46 -21.38 -11.93 -8.53
N GLY A 47 -21.04 -12.87 -9.41
CA GLY A 47 -19.67 -13.07 -9.88
C GLY A 47 -19.14 -11.83 -10.61
N ALA A 48 -19.93 -11.25 -11.52
CA ALA A 48 -19.58 -10.02 -12.23
C ALA A 48 -19.36 -8.84 -11.26
N GLY A 49 -20.30 -8.63 -10.33
CA GLY A 49 -20.20 -7.58 -9.30
C GLY A 49 -18.96 -7.74 -8.41
N ALA A 50 -18.68 -8.98 -7.99
CA ALA A 50 -17.47 -9.29 -7.24
C ALA A 50 -16.19 -9.02 -8.05
N LEU A 51 -16.14 -9.41 -9.33
CA LEU A 51 -14.94 -9.23 -10.14
C LEU A 51 -14.67 -7.78 -10.52
N LEU A 52 -15.71 -6.93 -10.59
CA LEU A 52 -15.56 -5.50 -10.85
C LEU A 52 -14.86 -4.75 -9.70
N VAL A 53 -14.86 -5.29 -8.49
CA VAL A 53 -14.23 -4.64 -7.33
C VAL A 53 -12.71 -4.92 -7.32
N PRO A 54 -11.87 -3.88 -7.41
CA PRO A 54 -10.42 -4.03 -7.28
C PRO A 54 -10.05 -4.71 -5.96
N GLY A 55 -9.06 -5.59 -5.99
CA GLY A 55 -8.53 -6.19 -4.76
C GLY A 55 -8.06 -5.12 -3.79
N ARG A 56 -8.33 -5.30 -2.48
CA ARG A 56 -7.79 -4.40 -1.45
C ARG A 56 -6.26 -4.41 -1.54
N ARG A 57 -5.64 -3.22 -1.54
CA ARG A 57 -4.19 -3.09 -1.42
C ARG A 57 -3.78 -3.60 -0.04
N GLN A 58 -2.66 -4.31 0.03
CA GLN A 58 -2.14 -4.83 1.30
C GLN A 58 -1.84 -3.64 2.24
N PRO A 59 -2.42 -3.60 3.45
CA PRO A 59 -2.24 -2.49 4.38
C PRO A 59 -0.76 -2.27 4.74
N GLU A 60 0.00 -3.35 4.87
CA GLU A 60 1.43 -3.29 5.21
C GLU A 60 2.30 -2.70 4.07
N ALA A 61 1.89 -2.89 2.82
CA ALA A 61 2.61 -2.36 1.66
C ALA A 61 2.25 -0.90 1.34
N GLN A 62 1.18 -0.36 1.93
CA GLN A 62 0.70 0.98 1.62
C GLN A 62 1.63 2.08 2.20
N PRO A 63 2.04 2.06 3.48
CA PRO A 63 2.98 3.04 4.02
C PRO A 63 4.29 3.10 3.24
N LEU A 64 4.79 1.94 2.79
CA LEU A 64 6.03 1.84 2.03
C LEU A 64 5.89 2.48 0.64
N ARG A 65 4.74 2.31 -0.01
CA ARG A 65 4.41 2.98 -1.28
C ARG A 65 4.28 4.48 -1.13
N GLU A 66 3.53 4.95 -0.13
CA GLU A 66 3.35 6.38 0.13
C GLU A 66 4.70 7.06 0.40
N LEU A 67 5.62 6.36 1.08
CA LEU A 67 6.96 6.85 1.33
C LEU A 67 7.84 6.89 0.06
N ALA A 68 7.74 5.87 -0.79
CA ALA A 68 8.41 5.85 -2.09
C ALA A 68 7.94 7.00 -2.98
N GLU A 69 6.62 7.21 -3.07
CA GLU A 69 6.01 8.34 -3.79
C GLU A 69 6.49 9.69 -3.23
N ARG A 70 6.54 9.84 -1.90
CA ARG A 70 7.07 11.06 -1.26
C ARG A 70 8.54 11.31 -1.61
N ALA A 71 9.37 10.28 -1.63
CA ALA A 71 10.78 10.41 -1.97
C ALA A 71 11.00 10.82 -3.44
N GLU A 72 10.18 10.27 -4.34
CA GLU A 72 10.17 10.66 -5.75
C GLU A 72 9.76 12.13 -5.92
N LEU A 73 8.69 12.56 -5.26
CA LEU A 73 8.22 13.95 -5.27
C LEU A 73 9.28 14.94 -4.77
N VAL A 74 10.03 14.54 -3.74
CA VAL A 74 11.11 15.33 -3.15
C VAL A 74 12.39 15.31 -4.00
N GLY A 75 12.48 14.39 -4.97
CA GLY A 75 13.62 14.27 -5.87
C GLY A 75 14.90 13.86 -5.15
N VAL A 76 14.81 12.83 -4.29
CA VAL A 76 15.97 12.24 -3.62
C VAL A 76 16.93 11.65 -4.66
N PRO A 77 18.23 11.98 -4.64
CA PRO A 77 19.18 11.43 -5.60
C PRO A 77 19.28 9.91 -5.45
N GLY A 78 19.22 9.17 -6.57
CA GLY A 78 19.34 7.71 -6.56
C GLY A 78 20.64 7.20 -5.94
N SER A 79 21.68 8.05 -5.88
CA SER A 79 22.91 7.73 -5.18
C SER A 79 22.65 7.42 -3.71
N VAL A 80 21.67 8.00 -3.04
CA VAL A 80 21.34 7.78 -1.61
C VAL A 80 21.04 6.30 -1.30
N GLY A 81 20.63 5.49 -2.27
CA GLY A 81 20.37 4.06 -2.07
C GLY A 81 19.01 3.73 -1.45
N LEU A 82 18.08 4.70 -1.42
CA LEU A 82 16.77 4.56 -0.80
C LEU A 82 15.94 3.42 -1.41
N ASP A 83 16.01 3.20 -2.73
CA ASP A 83 15.29 2.11 -3.41
C ASP A 83 15.68 0.73 -2.88
N GLY A 84 16.97 0.54 -2.58
CA GLY A 84 17.47 -0.69 -1.98
C GLY A 84 16.92 -0.92 -0.56
N LEU A 85 16.85 0.14 0.25
CA LEU A 85 16.25 0.08 1.58
C LEU A 85 14.75 -0.21 1.51
N LEU A 86 14.01 0.46 0.63
CA LEU A 86 12.57 0.22 0.43
C LEU A 86 12.31 -1.22 -0.02
N ALA A 87 13.12 -1.75 -0.94
CA ALA A 87 13.04 -3.15 -1.35
C ALA A 87 13.32 -4.12 -0.19
N ALA A 88 14.30 -3.82 0.66
CA ALA A 88 14.61 -4.63 1.85
C ALA A 88 13.47 -4.60 2.89
N LEU A 89 12.78 -3.47 3.02
CA LEU A 89 11.63 -3.32 3.92
C LEU A 89 10.37 -4.04 3.43
N ALA A 90 10.19 -4.26 2.13
CA ALA A 90 8.96 -4.85 1.57
C ALA A 90 8.60 -6.26 2.09
N GLY A 91 9.50 -6.94 2.81
CA GLY A 91 9.24 -8.24 3.44
C GLY A 91 9.84 -8.40 4.84
N ALA A 92 10.29 -7.31 5.48
CA ALA A 92 10.94 -7.38 6.78
C ALA A 92 9.93 -7.26 7.93
N PRO A 93 10.14 -7.92 9.08
CA PRO A 93 9.39 -7.63 10.30
C PRO A 93 9.80 -6.26 10.88
N GLY A 94 8.86 -5.54 11.51
CA GLY A 94 9.15 -4.25 12.18
C GLY A 94 9.20 -3.01 11.26
N VAL A 95 8.72 -3.15 10.03
CA VAL A 95 8.62 -2.11 8.99
C VAL A 95 7.85 -0.87 9.47
N GLU A 96 6.80 -1.06 10.27
CA GLU A 96 5.91 0.02 10.70
C GLU A 96 6.64 1.14 11.45
N ARG A 97 7.63 0.81 12.29
CA ARG A 97 8.42 1.84 13.00
C ARG A 97 9.33 2.62 12.06
N ILE A 98 10.00 1.91 11.15
CA ILE A 98 10.97 2.52 10.22
C ILE A 98 10.24 3.38 9.19
N VAL A 99 9.20 2.83 8.57
CA VAL A 99 8.39 3.50 7.54
C VAL A 99 7.46 4.55 8.14
N GLY A 100 6.94 4.30 9.34
CA GLY A 100 6.02 5.22 10.01
C GLY A 100 6.72 6.40 10.69
N TRP A 101 8.00 6.28 11.08
CA TRP A 101 8.70 7.34 11.81
C TRP A 101 10.10 7.67 11.34
N GLU A 102 11.03 6.73 11.37
CA GLU A 102 12.45 7.08 11.18
C GLU A 102 12.75 7.60 9.78
N LEU A 103 12.23 6.92 8.76
CA LEU A 103 12.48 7.26 7.37
C LEU A 103 11.75 8.56 6.94
N PRO A 104 10.48 8.81 7.33
CA PRO A 104 9.85 10.13 7.17
C PRO A 104 10.64 11.28 7.82
N VAL A 105 11.16 11.08 9.03
CA VAL A 105 11.95 12.10 9.74
C VAL A 105 13.27 12.39 9.02
N ALA A 106 13.95 11.35 8.52
CA ALA A 106 15.17 11.51 7.73
C ALA A 106 14.90 12.30 6.42
N LEU A 107 13.80 11.98 5.73
CA LEU A 107 13.36 12.73 4.54
C LEU A 107 13.02 14.19 4.87
N ASP A 108 12.34 14.47 5.98
CA ASP A 108 12.04 15.84 6.39
C ASP A 108 13.31 16.63 6.74
N GLY A 109 14.29 15.97 7.36
CA GLY A 109 15.62 16.53 7.58
C GLY A 109 16.33 16.87 6.27
N TYR A 110 16.29 15.96 5.30
CA TYR A 110 16.83 16.17 3.95
C TYR A 110 16.17 17.36 3.24
N VAL A 111 14.83 17.40 3.19
CA VAL A 111 14.07 18.50 2.55
C VAL A 111 14.47 19.83 3.17
N ARG A 112 14.50 19.89 4.51
CA ARG A 112 14.86 21.10 5.23
C ARG A 112 16.29 21.55 4.91
N ALA A 113 17.26 20.63 4.95
CA ALA A 113 18.66 20.94 4.66
C ALA A 113 18.84 21.43 3.21
N ARG A 114 18.20 20.76 2.24
CA ARG A 114 18.23 21.14 0.82
C ARG A 114 17.65 22.54 0.58
N VAL A 115 16.53 22.85 1.23
CA VAL A 115 15.92 24.19 1.13
C VAL A 115 16.86 25.25 1.69
N TRP A 116 17.53 24.96 2.81
CA TRP A 116 18.45 25.91 3.43
C TRP A 116 19.73 26.12 2.61
N GLU A 117 20.29 25.06 2.02
CA GLU A 117 21.43 25.14 1.09
C GLU A 117 21.14 26.04 -0.12
N GLY A 118 19.90 26.02 -0.61
CA GLY A 118 19.46 26.91 -1.69
C GLY A 118 19.43 28.40 -1.30
N LEU A 119 19.33 28.70 -0.01
CA LEU A 119 19.30 30.08 0.52
C LEU A 119 20.68 30.53 1.01
N GLU A 120 21.46 29.63 1.61
CA GLU A 120 22.79 29.87 2.15
C GLU A 120 23.74 28.73 1.71
N PRO A 121 24.42 28.89 0.56
CA PRO A 121 25.31 27.87 0.02
C PRO A 121 26.54 27.64 0.92
N GLY A 122 27.00 26.39 1.03
CA GLY A 122 28.17 26.00 1.84
C GLY A 122 27.84 25.30 3.16
N GLY A 123 26.57 24.95 3.38
CA GLY A 123 26.13 24.10 4.48
C GLY A 123 26.51 22.62 4.33
N VAL A 124 25.93 21.77 5.18
CA VAL A 124 26.14 20.31 5.17
C VAL A 124 25.50 19.69 3.92
N ASP A 125 26.20 18.77 3.24
CA ASP A 125 25.64 17.99 2.14
C ASP A 125 24.45 17.14 2.63
N ALA A 126 23.24 17.59 2.29
CA ALA A 126 21.99 16.95 2.68
C ALA A 126 21.87 15.51 2.15
N ALA A 127 22.38 15.25 0.94
CA ALA A 127 22.32 13.92 0.34
C ALA A 127 23.30 12.95 1.00
N ALA A 128 24.47 13.42 1.42
CA ALA A 128 25.41 12.62 2.20
C ALA A 128 24.84 12.25 3.59
N VAL A 129 24.17 13.18 4.27
CA VAL A 129 23.52 12.90 5.56
C VAL A 129 22.40 11.88 5.41
N LEU A 130 21.52 12.05 4.42
CA LEU A 130 20.43 11.11 4.17
C LEU A 130 20.97 9.71 3.80
N ARG A 131 22.03 9.63 3.00
CA ARG A 131 22.70 8.35 2.68
C ARG A 131 23.22 7.65 3.93
N ALA A 132 23.93 8.35 4.80
CA ALA A 132 24.45 7.76 6.03
C ALA A 132 23.32 7.17 6.90
N GLU A 133 22.17 7.83 6.90
CA GLU A 133 20.99 7.35 7.62
C GLU A 133 20.32 6.15 6.94
N VAL A 134 20.24 6.12 5.61
CA VAL A 134 19.79 4.96 4.83
C VAL A 134 20.70 3.76 5.05
N ASP A 135 22.02 3.96 5.07
CA ASP A 135 22.99 2.89 5.35
C ASP A 135 22.82 2.34 6.78
N ARG A 136 22.62 3.24 7.77
CA ARG A 136 22.32 2.86 9.15
C ARG A 136 21.08 1.99 9.22
N LEU A 137 19.98 2.42 8.61
CA LEU A 137 18.69 1.70 8.59
C LEU A 137 18.79 0.37 7.87
N THR A 138 19.52 0.31 6.75
CA THR A 138 19.78 -0.95 6.03
C THR A 138 20.48 -1.96 6.93
N GLY A 139 21.45 -1.51 7.74
CA GLY A 139 22.09 -2.35 8.75
C GLY A 139 21.14 -2.81 9.87
N VAL A 140 20.15 -1.99 10.26
CA VAL A 140 19.10 -2.40 11.21
C VAL A 140 18.23 -3.50 10.59
N VAL A 141 17.74 -3.29 9.37
CA VAL A 141 16.88 -4.26 8.66
C VAL A 141 17.60 -5.59 8.49
N ALA A 142 18.87 -5.58 8.09
CA ALA A 142 19.66 -6.81 7.94
C ALA A 142 19.70 -7.65 9.23
N ARG A 143 19.80 -7.00 10.40
CA ARG A 143 19.80 -7.67 11.71
C ARG A 143 18.44 -8.21 12.13
N LEU A 144 17.34 -7.69 11.57
CA LEU A 144 15.98 -8.14 11.87
C LEU A 144 15.58 -9.38 11.05
N VAL A 145 16.30 -9.66 9.96
CA VAL A 145 15.98 -10.74 9.01
C VAL A 145 16.85 -11.99 9.21
N THR A 146 18.05 -11.86 9.80
CA THR A 146 18.87 -12.99 10.30
C THR A 146 18.34 -13.58 11.59
#